data_AF-A0A496QUN1-F1
#
_entry.id   AF-A0A496QUN1-F1
#
_cell.length_a   1.000
_cell.length_b   1.000
_cell.length_c   1.000
_cell.angle_alpha   90.00
_cell.angle_beta   90.00
_cell.angle_gamma   90.00
#
_symmetry.space_group_name_H-M   'P 1'
#
loop_
_entity.id
_entity.type
_entity.pdbx_description
1 polymer ?
#
loop_
_entity_poly.entity_id
_entity_poly.type
_entity_poly.pdbx_seq_one_letter_code
_entity_poly.pdbx_strand_id
1 'polypeptide(L)'
;MEKGEWYKAFGETETPSGETECYYHLLDIGESVRVRVYYYYPDLKHVKHLESTTEEYPVKWWLKQLAENNIHLIPKSELPFLLKF
;
A
#
# COMPACT_ATOMS: atom_id res chain seq x y z
N MET A 1 14.35 -2.29 2.23
CA MET A 1 13.22 -3.23 2.23
C MET A 1 13.41 -4.14 3.43
N GLU A 2 12.63 -3.87 4.46
CA GLU A 2 12.69 -4.50 5.77
C GLU A 2 11.26 -4.81 6.23
N LYS A 3 11.12 -5.85 7.05
CA LYS A 3 9.83 -6.23 7.63
C LYS A 3 9.27 -5.08 8.48
N GLY A 4 7.99 -4.77 8.27
CA GLY A 4 7.29 -3.69 8.98
C GLY A 4 7.36 -2.32 8.30
N GLU A 5 8.11 -2.20 7.19
CA GLU A 5 8.09 -1.00 6.36
C GLU A 5 6.73 -0.81 5.67
N TRP A 6 6.40 0.45 5.40
CA TRP A 6 5.18 0.86 4.74
C TRP A 6 5.49 1.49 3.40
N TYR A 7 4.72 1.11 2.38
CA TYR A 7 4.84 1.64 1.04
C TYR A 7 3.50 2.18 0.56
N LYS A 8 3.52 3.19 -0.30
CA LYS A 8 2.34 3.72 -1.00
C LYS A 8 2.52 3.54 -2.50
N ALA A 9 1.46 3.14 -3.19
CA ALA A 9 1.42 3.10 -4.65
C ALA A 9 1.21 4.50 -5.23
N PHE A 10 1.88 4.78 -6.34
CA PHE A 10 1.79 6.01 -7.12
C PHE A 10 1.70 5.65 -8.61
N GLY A 11 0.97 6.43 -9.39
CA GLY A 11 0.57 6.08 -10.76
C GLY A 11 -0.82 5.46 -10.80
N GLU A 12 -1.53 5.67 -11.92
CA GLU A 12 -2.99 5.51 -12.12
C GLU A 12 -3.63 4.34 -11.33
N THR A 13 -4.31 4.68 -10.25
CA THR A 13 -5.39 3.90 -9.64
C THR A 13 -6.72 4.56 -9.96
N GLU A 14 -7.01 4.74 -11.26
CA GLU A 14 -8.38 5.06 -11.71
C GLU A 14 -9.25 3.83 -11.49
N THR A 15 -9.83 3.74 -10.29
CA THR A 15 -10.95 2.83 -10.08
C THR A 15 -12.23 3.50 -10.59
N PRO A 16 -13.28 2.75 -10.97
CA PRO A 16 -14.57 3.30 -11.34
C PRO A 16 -15.25 4.17 -10.24
N SER A 17 -14.68 4.19 -9.03
CA SER A 17 -15.26 4.72 -7.80
C SER A 17 -14.58 5.99 -7.26
N GLY A 18 -13.53 6.51 -7.93
CA GLY A 18 -12.78 7.69 -7.50
C GLY A 18 -11.30 7.42 -7.20
N GLU A 19 -10.60 8.45 -6.72
CA GLU A 19 -9.18 8.37 -6.32
C GLU A 19 -9.04 7.35 -5.18
N THR A 20 -8.44 6.19 -5.46
CA THR A 20 -8.17 5.17 -4.45
C THR A 20 -6.68 5.15 -4.16
N GLU A 21 -6.32 5.35 -2.90
CA GLU A 21 -4.93 5.24 -2.46
C GLU A 21 -4.65 3.80 -2.04
N CYS A 22 -3.57 3.22 -2.57
CA CYS A 22 -3.14 1.86 -2.22
C CYS A 22 -1.88 1.93 -1.35
N TYR A 23 -1.91 1.21 -0.22
CA TYR A 23 -0.81 1.13 0.73
C TYR A 23 -0.42 -0.32 0.97
N TYR A 24 0.85 -0.58 1.18
CA TYR A 24 1.39 -1.90 1.46
C TYR A 24 2.16 -1.90 2.77
N HIS A 25 1.88 -2.88 3.62
CA HIS A 25 2.64 -3.14 4.82
C HIS A 25 3.41 -4.45 4.67
N LEU A 26 4.74 -4.40 4.70
CA LEU A 26 5.57 -5.59 4.59
C LEU A 26 5.45 -6.49 5.81
N LEU A 27 4.96 -7.71 5.59
CA LEU A 27 4.82 -8.73 6.63
C LEU A 27 6.03 -9.65 6.69
N ASP A 28 6.57 -10.02 5.53
CA ASP A 28 7.72 -10.92 5.42
C ASP A 28 8.46 -10.79 4.09
N ILE A 29 9.75 -11.12 4.09
CA ILE A 29 10.62 -11.10 2.92
C ILE A 29 11.38 -12.42 2.86
N GLY A 30 11.00 -13.29 1.92
CA GLY A 30 11.67 -14.55 1.62
C GLY A 30 11.91 -14.70 0.12
N GLU A 31 11.49 -15.83 -0.45
CA GLU A 31 11.45 -16.02 -1.92
C GLU A 31 10.38 -15.14 -2.59
N SER A 32 9.34 -14.80 -1.83
CA SER A 32 8.30 -13.82 -2.16
C SER A 32 8.26 -12.70 -1.11
N VAL A 33 7.70 -11.57 -1.49
CA VAL A 33 7.38 -10.44 -0.61
C VAL A 33 5.92 -10.58 -0.21
N ARG A 34 5.69 -10.84 1.08
CA ARG A 34 4.34 -10.94 1.62
C ARG A 34 3.93 -9.60 2.21
N VAL A 35 2.80 -9.06 1.75
CA VAL A 35 2.33 -7.74 2.15
C VAL A 35 0.87 -7.78 2.57
N ARG A 36 0.49 -6.90 3.48
CA ARG A 36 -0.90 -6.52 3.66
C ARG A 36 -1.18 -5.28 2.82
N VAL A 37 -2.07 -5.41 1.85
CA VAL A 37 -2.53 -4.33 1.00
C VAL A 37 -3.70 -3.63 1.69
N TYR A 38 -3.72 -2.30 1.64
CA TYR A 38 -4.77 -1.46 2.19
C TYR A 38 -5.26 -0.52 1.10
N TYR A 39 -6.56 -0.56 0.83
CA TYR A 39 -7.23 0.38 -0.05
C TYR A 39 -7.91 1.46 0.80
N TYR A 40 -7.52 2.70 0.56
CA TYR A 40 -8.04 3.87 1.26
C TYR A 40 -8.79 4.78 0.29
N TYR A 41 -10.04 5.07 0.62
CA TYR A 41 -10.97 5.86 -0.18
C TYR A 41 -11.20 7.23 0.48
N PRO A 42 -10.43 8.28 0.10
CA PRO A 42 -10.56 9.62 0.69
C PRO A 42 -11.92 10.29 0.42
N ASP A 43 -12.53 10.06 -0.74
CA ASP A 43 -13.70 10.81 -1.22
C ASP A 43 -15.07 10.27 -0.78
N LEU A 44 -15.13 9.11 -0.12
CA LEU A 44 -16.39 8.57 0.44
C LEU A 44 -16.79 9.36 1.68
N LYS A 45 -17.31 10.58 1.44
CA LYS A 45 -17.75 11.70 2.28
C LYS A 45 -17.65 11.64 3.82
N HIS A 46 -17.83 10.51 4.50
CA HIS A 46 -17.73 10.43 5.97
C HIS A 46 -17.26 9.07 6.50
N VAL A 47 -16.86 8.13 5.64
CA VAL A 47 -16.39 6.80 6.08
C VAL A 47 -15.07 6.47 5.40
N LYS A 48 -14.00 6.56 6.18
CA LYS A 48 -12.68 6.03 5.81
C LYS A 48 -12.79 4.50 5.74
N HIS A 49 -13.26 3.96 4.63
CA HIS A 49 -13.33 2.52 4.43
C HIS A 49 -11.92 2.00 4.19
N LEU A 50 -11.50 1.06 5.02
CA LEU A 50 -10.19 0.42 4.94
C LEU A 50 -10.44 -1.05 4.61
N GLU A 51 -10.27 -1.42 3.35
CA GLU A 51 -10.21 -2.83 2.98
C GLU A 51 -8.77 -3.28 3.07
N SER A 52 -8.55 -4.45 3.65
CA SER A 52 -7.22 -5.05 3.67
C SER A 52 -7.24 -6.50 3.23
N THR A 53 -6.34 -6.84 2.33
CA THR A 53 -6.07 -8.21 1.91
C THR A 53 -4.60 -8.54 2.11
N THR A 54 -4.27 -9.82 2.18
CA THR A 54 -2.87 -10.27 2.22
C THR A 54 -2.52 -10.83 0.86
N GLU A 55 -1.45 -10.30 0.28
CA GLU A 55 -0.97 -10.69 -1.04
C GLU A 55 0.50 -11.09 -0.99
N GLU A 56 0.91 -11.89 -1.95
CA GLU A 56 2.29 -12.33 -2.13
C GLU A 56 2.74 -11.99 -3.54
N TYR A 57 3.86 -11.27 -3.64
CA TYR A 57 4.45 -10.88 -4.90
C TYR A 57 5.85 -11.50 -5.04
N PRO A 58 6.28 -11.91 -6.24
CA PRO A 58 7.67 -12.25 -6.47
C PRO A 58 8.58 -11.06 -6.13
N VAL A 59 9.72 -11.31 -5.47
CA VAL A 59 10.68 -10.25 -5.11
C VAL A 59 11.08 -9.41 -6.32
N LYS A 60 11.28 -10.04 -7.47
CA LYS A 60 11.60 -9.36 -8.74
C LYS A 60 10.52 -8.36 -9.16
N TRP A 61 9.24 -8.68 -8.96
CA TRP A 61 8.14 -7.78 -9.27
C TRP A 61 8.17 -6.56 -8.36
N TRP A 62 8.39 -6.76 -7.05
CA TRP A 62 8.47 -5.68 -6.09
C TRP A 62 9.62 -4.70 -6.38
N LEU A 63 10.82 -5.24 -6.64
CA LEU A 63 12.00 -4.45 -7.02
C LEU A 63 11.76 -3.65 -8.29
N LYS A 64 11.01 -4.21 -9.25
CA LYS A 64 10.62 -3.49 -10.47
C LYS A 64 9.71 -2.31 -10.15
N GLN A 65 8.71 -2.48 -9.29
CA GLN A 65 7.83 -1.37 -8.88
C GLN A 65 8.59 -0.23 -8.20
N LEU A 66 9.59 -0.56 -7.37
CA LEU A 66 10.49 0.43 -6.76
C LEU A 66 11.32 1.17 -7.82
N ALA A 67 11.91 0.44 -8.77
CA ALA A 67 12.72 1.03 -9.84
C ALA A 67 11.90 1.92 -10.78
N GLU A 68 10.64 1.56 -11.03
CA GLU A 68 9.69 2.33 -11.85
C GLU A 68 9.05 3.50 -11.10
N ASN A 69 9.37 3.69 -9.80
CA ASN A 69 8.75 4.70 -8.93
C ASN A 69 7.23 4.57 -8.81
N ASN A 70 6.70 3.35 -8.96
CA ASN A 70 5.28 3.05 -8.78
C ASN A 70 4.94 2.78 -7.32
N ILE A 71 5.91 2.40 -6.49
CA ILE A 71 5.74 2.28 -5.04
C ILE A 71 6.89 3.00 -4.33
N HIS A 72 6.56 3.69 -3.24
CA HIS A 72 7.55 4.43 -2.45
C HIS A 72 7.41 4.12 -0.97
N LEU A 73 8.56 4.06 -0.29
CA LEU A 73 8.61 3.92 1.16
C LEU A 73 8.02 5.19 1.80
N ILE A 74 7.10 5.01 2.75
CA ILE A 74 6.51 6.10 3.51
C ILE A 74 6.61 5.83 5.01
N PRO A 75 6.79 6.85 5.85
CA PRO A 75 6.77 6.67 7.29
C PRO A 75 5.36 6.36 7.78
N LYS A 76 5.26 5.54 8.83
CA LYS A 76 3.98 5.14 9.44
C LYS A 76 3.12 6.34 9.89
N SER A 77 3.75 7.47 10.22
CA SER A 77 3.09 8.71 10.62
C SER A 77 2.27 9.38 9.51
N GLU A 78 2.57 9.07 8.25
CA GLU A 78 1.87 9.63 7.08
C GLU A 78 0.63 8.81 6.68
N LEU A 79 0.33 7.71 7.38
CA LEU A 79 -0.79 6.83 7.04
C LEU A 79 -2.13 7.41 7.57
N PRO A 80 -3.07 7.78 6.69
CA PRO A 80 -4.28 8.54 7.06
C PRO A 80 -5.31 7.73 7.87
N PHE A 81 -5.14 6.40 7.93
CA PHE A 81 -6.01 5.45 8.63
C PHE A 81 -5.39 4.85 9.91
N LEU A 82 -4.10 5.13 10.19
CA LEU A 82 -3.47 4.67 11.44
C LEU A 82 -3.53 5.69 12.57
N LEU A 83 -3.96 6.92 12.30
CA LEU A 83 -4.25 7.90 13.34
C LEU A 83 -5.39 7.37 14.20
N LYS A 84 -5.04 6.81 15.36
CA LYS A 84 -5.96 6.56 16.46
C LYS A 84 -6.48 7.93 16.93
N PHE A 85 -7.79 8.11 16.93
CA PHE A 85 -8.45 9.10 17.76
C PHE A 85 -8.19 8.80 19.24
#